data_AF-A0A4Q3JNG3-F1
#
_entry.id   AF-A0A4Q3JNG3-F1
#
_cell.length_a   1.000
_cell.length_b   1.000
_cell.length_c   1.000
_cell.angle_alpha   90.00
_cell.angle_beta   90.00
_cell.angle_gamma   90.00
#
_symmetry.space_group_name_H-M   'P 1'
#
loop_
_entity.id
_entity.type
_entity.pdbx_description
1 polymer ?
#
loop_
_entity_poly.entity_id
_entity_poly.type
_entity_poly.pdbx_seq_one_letter_code
_entity_poly.pdbx_strand_id
1 'polypeptide(L)'
;MRSLGPVLALSFLWLTTGCERRPDPTDTPTARASVAVTAATTSVREPAAAVPAASVPATAAASAPGRKRGPRGIKQVSTELSKRCGPKKDAENNLEMKMQMSESLDCMRRKMNADLDEVLLPLKKSDPARFKALMSEQATWNRALEVSCRAEEELAWLNFDDGSRDDGTARGYAYMGCLDTAITERVLYARAMGASDAAALARRIDEVQPRGSKVKAHLADRKKAAVRWVMTPPGKSEFGAPADWKAFAADLDTIEKNDAELARSTCAGWADLARALGGEEACRKKAELYYVLQGNGDPSER
;
A
#
# COMPACT_ATOMS: atom_id res chain seq x y z
N MET A 1 25.25 -34.87 -44.09
CA MET A 1 26.04 -34.83 -42.85
C MET A 1 26.01 -33.40 -42.33
N ARG A 2 25.16 -33.11 -41.34
CA ARG A 2 25.00 -31.77 -40.75
C ARG A 2 25.52 -31.79 -39.32
N SER A 3 26.43 -30.86 -39.05
CA SER A 3 27.13 -30.67 -37.77
C SER A 3 26.16 -30.19 -36.69
N LEU A 4 26.19 -30.85 -35.53
CA LEU A 4 25.52 -30.45 -34.30
C LEU A 4 26.44 -29.48 -33.55
N GLY A 5 25.96 -28.26 -33.31
CA GLY A 5 26.63 -27.26 -32.47
C GLY A 5 26.44 -27.53 -30.97
N PRO A 6 27.31 -26.99 -30.11
CA PRO A 6 27.36 -27.33 -28.69
C PRO A 6 26.23 -26.64 -27.89
N VAL A 7 25.63 -27.43 -27.00
CA VAL A 7 24.69 -27.00 -25.96
C VAL A 7 25.48 -26.34 -24.83
N LEU A 8 25.25 -25.04 -24.63
CA LEU A 8 25.73 -24.29 -23.47
C LEU A 8 24.88 -24.68 -22.24
N ALA A 9 25.47 -25.48 -21.36
CA ALA A 9 24.93 -25.77 -20.04
C ALA A 9 25.13 -24.55 -19.12
N LEU A 10 24.03 -23.87 -18.79
CA LEU A 10 23.98 -22.86 -17.74
C LEU A 10 23.81 -23.55 -16.38
N SER A 11 24.91 -23.70 -15.66
CA SER A 11 24.93 -24.14 -14.27
C SER A 11 24.32 -23.07 -13.37
N PHE A 12 23.13 -23.33 -12.83
CA PHE A 12 22.56 -22.59 -11.70
C PHE A 12 23.21 -23.09 -10.41
N LEU A 13 24.21 -22.35 -9.91
CA LEU A 13 24.64 -22.46 -8.51
C LEU A 13 23.56 -21.83 -7.61
N TRP A 14 22.78 -22.67 -6.94
CA TRP A 14 22.03 -22.26 -5.76
C TRP A 14 23.00 -22.19 -4.57
N LEU A 15 23.30 -20.98 -4.13
CA LEU A 15 23.96 -20.73 -2.85
C LEU A 15 23.02 -21.13 -1.72
N THR A 16 23.31 -22.25 -1.07
CA THR A 16 22.74 -22.65 0.22
C THR A 16 23.33 -21.75 1.31
N THR A 17 22.67 -20.63 1.62
CA THR A 17 22.96 -19.87 2.84
C THR A 17 22.46 -20.67 4.04
N GLY A 18 23.41 -21.03 4.91
CA GLY A 18 23.21 -21.91 6.05
C GLY A 18 22.25 -21.37 7.11
N CYS A 19 21.62 -22.31 7.81
CA CYS A 19 20.93 -22.08 9.07
C CYS A 19 21.96 -21.73 10.15
N GLU A 20 22.14 -20.44 10.42
CA GLU A 20 22.90 -19.99 11.59
C GLU A 20 22.00 -19.99 12.83
N ARG A 21 22.47 -20.67 13.87
CA ARG A 21 21.85 -20.78 15.20
C ARG A 21 21.57 -19.38 15.77
N ARG A 22 20.32 -19.13 16.17
CA ARG A 22 19.96 -18.02 17.07
C ARG A 22 20.68 -18.19 18.42
N PRO A 23 21.41 -17.19 18.93
CA PRO A 23 21.82 -17.17 20.32
C PRO A 23 20.64 -16.85 21.25
N ASP A 24 20.68 -17.46 22.44
CA ASP A 24 19.72 -17.36 23.55
C ASP A 24 19.64 -15.92 24.12
N PRO A 25 18.46 -15.39 24.46
CA PRO A 25 18.31 -14.05 25.01
C PRO A 25 18.28 -14.08 26.54
N THR A 26 19.42 -14.36 27.17
CA THR A 26 19.62 -14.10 28.60
C THR A 26 21.02 -13.56 28.80
N ASP A 27 21.13 -12.23 28.74
CA ASP A 27 21.90 -11.40 29.67
C ASP A 27 22.08 -10.01 29.05
N THR A 28 21.48 -9.00 29.68
CA THR A 28 21.90 -7.61 29.47
C THR A 28 21.95 -6.92 30.82
N PRO A 29 23.13 -6.45 31.26
CA PRO A 29 23.26 -5.71 32.48
C PRO A 29 22.72 -4.28 32.30
N THR A 30 21.90 -3.87 33.26
CA THR A 30 21.36 -2.53 33.42
C THR A 30 22.48 -1.52 33.72
N ALA A 31 22.91 -0.75 32.72
CA ALA A 31 23.72 0.46 32.94
C ALA A 31 22.83 1.70 32.83
N ARG A 32 22.50 2.30 33.99
CA ARG A 32 21.90 3.64 34.07
C ARG A 32 22.97 4.68 33.75
N ALA A 33 22.87 5.33 32.59
CA ALA A 33 23.56 6.59 32.34
C ALA A 33 22.60 7.75 32.64
N SER A 34 22.87 8.48 33.71
CA SER A 34 22.23 9.76 34.00
C SER A 34 22.83 10.83 33.08
N VAL A 35 22.04 11.36 32.15
CA VAL A 35 22.42 12.53 31.35
C VAL A 35 21.82 13.77 32.00
N ALA A 36 22.70 14.67 32.44
CA ALA A 36 22.33 16.00 32.92
C ALA A 36 21.79 16.83 31.74
N VAL A 37 20.58 17.36 31.89
CA VAL A 37 19.95 18.28 30.93
C VAL A 37 20.39 19.70 31.28
N THR A 38 21.25 20.28 30.46
CA THR A 38 21.59 21.71 30.52
C THR A 38 20.50 22.48 29.77
N ALA A 39 19.70 23.26 30.48
CA ALA A 39 18.72 24.16 29.89
C ALA A 39 19.42 25.35 29.24
N ALA A 40 19.37 25.43 27.90
CA ALA A 40 19.77 26.61 27.15
C ALA A 40 18.54 27.52 26.95
N THR A 41 18.50 28.62 27.70
CA THR A 41 17.61 29.75 27.45
C THR A 41 17.91 30.35 26.07
N THR A 42 16.99 30.16 25.12
CA THR A 42 17.02 30.83 23.82
C THR A 42 16.27 32.15 23.90
N SER A 43 16.96 33.21 23.50
CA SER A 43 16.48 34.58 23.41
C SER A 43 15.38 34.70 22.35
N VAL A 44 14.23 35.27 22.74
CA VAL A 44 13.11 35.59 21.87
C VAL A 44 13.51 36.77 20.99
N ARG A 45 13.70 36.53 19.69
CA ARG A 45 13.92 37.58 18.69
C ARG A 45 12.58 37.95 18.05
N GLU A 46 12.27 39.23 18.12
CA GLU A 46 11.08 39.91 17.61
C GLU A 46 10.87 39.67 16.10
N PRO A 47 9.63 39.44 15.63
CA PRO A 47 9.37 39.19 14.22
C PRO A 47 9.42 40.50 13.40
N ALA A 48 10.32 40.54 12.43
CA ALA A 48 10.37 41.59 11.42
C ALA A 48 9.15 41.50 10.48
N ALA A 49 8.61 42.67 10.13
CA ALA A 49 7.42 42.85 9.31
C ALA A 49 7.48 42.09 7.97
N ALA A 50 6.35 41.45 7.63
CA ALA A 50 6.16 40.68 6.41
C ALA A 50 6.21 41.57 5.16
N VAL A 51 7.13 41.25 4.26
CA VAL A 51 7.17 41.81 2.89
C VAL A 51 6.10 41.07 2.06
N PRO A 52 5.22 41.79 1.33
CA PRO A 52 4.20 41.16 0.48
C PRO A 52 4.88 40.33 -0.63
N ALA A 53 4.57 39.03 -0.66
CA ALA A 53 5.06 38.11 -1.66
C ALA A 53 4.52 38.51 -3.06
N ALA A 54 5.44 38.89 -3.95
CA ALA A 54 5.13 39.13 -5.35
C ALA A 54 4.53 37.86 -5.98
N SER A 55 3.30 37.99 -6.47
CA SER A 55 2.57 36.94 -7.15
C SER A 55 3.23 36.69 -8.51
N VAL A 56 4.03 35.64 -8.64
CA VAL A 56 4.57 35.22 -9.93
C VAL A 56 3.40 34.62 -10.73
N PRO A 57 3.06 35.15 -11.91
CA PRO A 57 2.00 34.60 -12.73
C PRO A 57 2.36 33.17 -13.12
N ALA A 58 1.41 32.25 -12.93
CA ALA A 58 1.52 30.87 -13.38
C ALA A 58 1.55 30.85 -14.91
N THR A 59 2.75 30.90 -15.49
CA THR A 59 2.95 30.66 -16.91
C THR A 59 2.53 29.23 -17.19
N ALA A 60 1.38 29.08 -17.86
CA ALA A 60 0.92 27.81 -18.40
C ALA A 60 1.99 27.30 -19.36
N ALA A 61 2.84 26.39 -18.88
CA ALA A 61 3.87 25.76 -19.68
C ALA A 61 3.20 25.05 -20.86
N ALA A 62 3.39 25.61 -22.06
CA ALA A 62 2.96 25.00 -23.30
C ALA A 62 3.49 23.56 -23.33
N SER A 63 2.57 22.61 -23.48
CA SER A 63 2.88 21.18 -23.41
C SER A 63 3.90 20.83 -24.49
N ALA A 64 5.11 20.46 -24.07
CA ALA A 64 6.12 19.95 -24.98
C ALA A 64 5.53 18.78 -25.81
N PRO A 65 5.71 18.77 -27.14
CA PRO A 65 5.21 17.70 -28.00
C PRO A 65 5.85 16.37 -27.54
N GLY A 66 5.01 15.43 -27.11
CA GLY A 66 5.45 14.10 -26.65
C GLY A 66 5.06 13.73 -25.21
N ARG A 67 4.43 14.61 -24.42
CA ARG A 67 3.89 14.20 -23.10
C ARG A 67 2.80 13.14 -23.28
N LYS A 68 3.02 11.94 -22.74
CA LYS A 68 1.98 10.90 -22.62
C LYS A 68 0.77 11.52 -21.94
N ARG A 69 -0.42 11.37 -22.53
CA ARG A 69 -1.66 11.84 -21.88
C ARG A 69 -1.77 11.18 -20.51
N GLY A 70 -2.08 11.97 -19.49
CA GLY A 70 -2.32 11.48 -18.13
C GLY A 70 -3.41 10.40 -18.08
N PRO A 71 -3.44 9.59 -17.01
CA PRO A 71 -4.41 8.51 -16.87
C PRO A 71 -5.84 9.07 -16.81
N ARG A 72 -6.78 8.37 -17.45
CA ARG A 72 -8.18 8.81 -17.58
C ARG A 72 -9.07 8.42 -16.39
N GLY A 73 -8.52 8.44 -15.17
CA GLY A 73 -9.22 8.11 -13.92
C GLY A 73 -9.33 6.60 -13.63
N ILE A 74 -9.75 6.27 -12.40
CA ILE A 74 -9.71 4.90 -11.87
C ILE A 74 -10.62 3.92 -12.64
N LYS A 75 -11.83 4.37 -13.05
CA LYS A 75 -12.79 3.53 -13.78
C LYS A 75 -12.23 3.03 -15.11
N GLN A 76 -11.50 3.90 -15.82
CA GLN A 76 -10.88 3.50 -17.07
C GLN A 76 -9.70 2.54 -16.84
N VAL A 77 -8.89 2.77 -15.80
CA VAL A 77 -7.80 1.86 -15.43
C VAL A 77 -8.38 0.47 -15.10
N SER A 78 -9.40 0.41 -14.25
CA SER A 78 -10.10 -0.84 -13.91
C SER A 78 -10.67 -1.52 -15.17
N THR A 79 -11.40 -0.79 -16.02
CA THR A 79 -11.96 -1.35 -17.27
C THR A 79 -10.88 -1.92 -18.20
N GLU A 80 -9.75 -1.23 -18.35
CA GLU A 80 -8.61 -1.69 -19.15
C GLU A 80 -8.01 -2.98 -18.56
N LEU A 81 -7.80 -3.01 -17.24
CA LEU A 81 -7.25 -4.15 -16.54
C LEU A 81 -8.20 -5.35 -16.62
N SER A 82 -9.50 -5.19 -16.36
CA SER A 82 -10.50 -6.25 -16.48
C SER A 82 -10.59 -6.77 -17.92
N LYS A 83 -10.57 -5.90 -18.94
CA LYS A 83 -10.57 -6.34 -20.34
C LYS A 83 -9.32 -7.16 -20.70
N ARG A 84 -8.16 -6.74 -20.21
CA ARG A 84 -6.87 -7.35 -20.54
C ARG A 84 -6.64 -8.65 -19.75
N CYS A 85 -6.84 -8.59 -18.45
CA CYS A 85 -6.45 -9.60 -17.48
C CYS A 85 -7.62 -10.42 -16.94
N GLY A 86 -8.87 -9.98 -17.11
CA GLY A 86 -10.03 -10.71 -16.63
C GLY A 86 -10.28 -12.03 -17.37
N PRO A 87 -11.11 -12.91 -16.77
CA PRO A 87 -11.39 -14.24 -17.30
C PRO A 87 -11.95 -14.18 -18.72
N LYS A 88 -11.64 -15.23 -19.51
CA LYS A 88 -12.11 -15.35 -20.91
C LYS A 88 -13.35 -16.23 -21.06
N LYS A 89 -13.69 -16.98 -20.02
CA LYS A 89 -14.88 -17.83 -19.91
C LYS A 89 -15.39 -17.78 -18.47
N ASP A 90 -16.67 -18.05 -18.29
CA ASP A 90 -17.24 -18.17 -16.97
C ASP A 90 -16.69 -19.40 -16.25
N ALA A 91 -16.56 -19.32 -14.93
CA ALA A 91 -16.14 -20.45 -14.11
C ALA A 91 -17.33 -21.38 -13.84
N GLU A 92 -17.11 -22.69 -13.90
CA GLU A 92 -18.15 -23.68 -13.65
C GLU A 92 -18.37 -23.95 -12.15
N ASN A 93 -17.38 -23.59 -11.32
CA ASN A 93 -17.41 -23.82 -9.87
C ASN A 93 -16.49 -22.85 -9.10
N ASN A 94 -16.57 -22.88 -7.77
CA ASN A 94 -15.79 -22.00 -6.90
C ASN A 94 -14.27 -22.19 -7.05
N LEU A 95 -13.79 -23.41 -7.28
CA LEU A 95 -12.37 -23.67 -7.44
C LEU A 95 -11.84 -23.02 -8.72
N GLU A 96 -12.53 -23.24 -9.84
CA GLU A 96 -12.19 -22.61 -11.12
C GLU A 96 -12.27 -21.08 -11.02
N MET A 97 -13.28 -20.54 -10.33
CA MET A 97 -13.40 -19.10 -10.12
C MET A 97 -12.20 -18.53 -9.35
N LYS A 98 -11.72 -19.22 -8.30
CA LYS A 98 -10.51 -18.79 -7.56
C LYS A 98 -9.26 -18.86 -8.42
N MET A 99 -9.12 -19.91 -9.23
CA MET A 99 -7.98 -20.03 -10.16
C MET A 99 -7.99 -18.89 -11.19
N GLN A 100 -9.14 -18.60 -11.80
CA GLN A 100 -9.28 -17.50 -12.76
C GLN A 100 -8.99 -16.13 -12.14
N MET A 101 -9.43 -15.89 -10.91
CA MET A 101 -9.10 -14.65 -10.18
C MET A 101 -7.61 -14.55 -9.87
N SER A 102 -6.98 -15.63 -9.42
CA SER A 102 -5.53 -15.67 -9.19
C SER A 102 -4.74 -15.36 -10.47
N GLU A 103 -5.10 -15.98 -11.60
CA GLU A 103 -4.46 -15.71 -12.89
C GLU A 103 -4.67 -14.26 -13.35
N SER A 104 -5.86 -13.72 -13.10
CA SER A 104 -6.19 -12.32 -13.40
C SER A 104 -5.31 -11.37 -12.59
N LEU A 105 -5.16 -11.60 -11.29
CA LEU A 105 -4.32 -10.80 -10.40
C LEU A 105 -2.84 -10.87 -10.79
N ASP A 106 -2.34 -12.04 -11.20
CA ASP A 106 -0.97 -12.19 -11.69
C ASP A 106 -0.74 -11.40 -12.99
N CYS A 107 -1.70 -11.41 -13.90
CA CYS A 107 -1.67 -10.55 -15.08
C CYS A 107 -1.66 -9.07 -14.72
N MET A 108 -2.52 -8.64 -13.79
CA MET A 108 -2.59 -7.24 -13.35
C MET A 108 -1.30 -6.80 -12.66
N ARG A 109 -0.72 -7.65 -11.81
CA ARG A 109 0.59 -7.39 -11.16
C ARG A 109 1.71 -7.23 -12.19
N ARG A 110 1.76 -8.07 -13.23
CA ARG A 110 2.72 -7.88 -14.33
C ARG A 110 2.51 -6.54 -15.04
N LYS A 111 1.25 -6.13 -15.27
CA LYS A 111 0.94 -4.83 -15.87
C LYS A 111 1.33 -3.65 -14.97
N MET A 112 1.07 -3.74 -13.66
CA MET A 112 1.48 -2.75 -12.67
C MET A 112 2.99 -2.58 -12.63
N ASN A 113 3.74 -3.68 -12.59
CA ASN A 113 5.20 -3.64 -12.62
C ASN A 113 5.73 -3.01 -13.90
N ALA A 114 5.13 -3.32 -15.06
CA ALA A 114 5.50 -2.68 -16.32
C ALA A 114 5.26 -1.16 -16.29
N ASP A 115 4.13 -0.69 -15.72
CA ASP A 115 3.85 0.75 -15.60
C ASP A 115 4.79 1.43 -14.59
N LEU A 116 5.20 0.75 -13.53
CA LEU A 116 6.22 1.24 -12.59
C LEU A 116 7.60 1.32 -13.26
N ASP A 117 7.99 0.33 -14.07
CA ASP A 117 9.27 0.31 -14.78
C ASP A 117 9.40 1.47 -15.77
N GLU A 118 8.30 1.92 -16.39
CA GLU A 118 8.30 3.12 -17.23
C GLU A 118 8.72 4.39 -16.45
N VAL A 119 8.49 4.43 -15.14
CA VAL A 119 8.89 5.53 -14.24
C VAL A 119 10.28 5.28 -13.66
N LEU A 120 10.54 4.07 -13.18
CA LEU A 120 11.73 3.73 -12.40
C LEU A 120 12.99 3.62 -13.26
N LEU A 121 12.91 3.02 -14.44
CA LEU A 121 14.09 2.76 -15.27
C LEU A 121 14.79 4.05 -15.74
N PRO A 122 14.08 5.11 -16.18
CA PRO A 122 14.73 6.40 -16.46
C PRO A 122 15.41 7.00 -15.22
N LEU A 123 14.74 6.97 -14.06
CA LEU A 123 15.24 7.55 -12.81
C LEU A 123 16.53 6.88 -12.34
N LYS A 124 16.71 5.57 -12.58
CA LYS A 124 17.94 4.86 -12.20
C LYS A 124 19.21 5.56 -12.69
N LYS A 125 19.15 6.22 -13.86
CA LYS A 125 20.28 6.97 -14.42
C LYS A 125 20.20 8.46 -14.13
N SER A 126 19.00 9.06 -14.26
CA SER A 126 18.85 10.52 -14.17
C SER A 126 18.79 11.04 -12.72
N ASP A 127 18.26 10.25 -11.80
CA ASP A 127 18.07 10.62 -10.38
C ASP A 127 18.07 9.36 -9.48
N PRO A 128 19.26 8.83 -9.14
CA PRO A 128 19.40 7.61 -8.34
C PRO A 128 18.80 7.72 -6.94
N ALA A 129 18.79 8.93 -6.36
CA ALA A 129 18.21 9.17 -5.05
C ALA A 129 16.68 8.98 -5.09
N ARG A 130 16.01 9.57 -6.09
CA ARG A 130 14.58 9.38 -6.30
C ARG A 130 14.22 7.96 -6.69
N PHE A 131 15.04 7.29 -7.51
CA PHE A 131 14.87 5.86 -7.79
C PHE A 131 14.88 5.02 -6.51
N LYS A 132 15.87 5.22 -5.63
CA LYS A 132 15.97 4.52 -4.34
C LYS A 132 14.76 4.81 -3.45
N ALA A 133 14.32 6.07 -3.39
CA ALA A 133 13.15 6.47 -2.61
C ALA A 133 11.87 5.76 -3.11
N LEU A 134 11.61 5.75 -4.42
CA LEU A 134 10.44 5.06 -4.99
C LEU A 134 10.50 3.54 -4.84
N MET A 135 11.68 2.93 -4.94
CA MET A 135 11.84 1.50 -4.66
C MET A 135 11.54 1.18 -3.20
N SER A 136 11.98 2.05 -2.27
CA SER A 136 11.68 1.93 -0.85
C SER A 136 10.18 2.09 -0.56
N GLU A 137 9.52 3.06 -1.21
CA GLU A 137 8.08 3.23 -1.14
C GLU A 137 7.34 1.98 -1.67
N GLN A 138 7.75 1.45 -2.83
CA GLN A 138 7.13 0.25 -3.41
C GLN A 138 7.28 -0.97 -2.50
N ALA A 139 8.44 -1.15 -1.87
CA ALA A 139 8.65 -2.22 -0.90
C ALA A 139 7.74 -2.07 0.33
N THR A 140 7.56 -0.84 0.80
CA THR A 140 6.63 -0.53 1.90
C THR A 140 5.19 -0.80 1.49
N TRP A 141 4.81 -0.44 0.27
CA TRP A 141 3.48 -0.69 -0.26
C TRP A 141 3.18 -2.19 -0.37
N ASN A 142 4.14 -2.99 -0.84
CA ASN A 142 3.98 -4.45 -0.90
C ASN A 142 3.72 -5.06 0.49
N ARG A 143 4.48 -4.62 1.51
CA ARG A 143 4.27 -5.09 2.90
C ARG A 143 2.94 -4.62 3.49
N ALA A 144 2.58 -3.36 3.24
CA ALA A 144 1.30 -2.80 3.68
C ALA A 144 0.12 -3.57 3.09
N LEU A 145 0.20 -3.89 1.80
CA LEU A 145 -0.86 -4.59 1.09
C LEU A 145 -1.07 -6.02 1.60
N GLU A 146 0.00 -6.75 1.87
CA GLU A 146 -0.10 -8.12 2.40
C GLU A 146 -0.85 -8.16 3.74
N VAL A 147 -0.51 -7.25 4.66
CA VAL A 147 -1.19 -7.14 5.96
C VAL A 147 -2.63 -6.68 5.79
N SER A 148 -2.87 -5.67 4.94
CA SER A 148 -4.21 -5.11 4.74
C SER A 148 -5.15 -6.13 4.11
N CYS A 149 -4.75 -6.80 3.03
CA CYS A 149 -5.60 -7.81 2.39
C CYS A 149 -5.83 -9.04 3.28
N ARG A 150 -4.86 -9.41 4.13
CA ARG A 150 -5.09 -10.44 5.14
C ARG A 150 -6.11 -9.99 6.18
N ALA A 151 -6.01 -8.76 6.68
CA ALA A 151 -7.00 -8.22 7.62
C ALA A 151 -8.39 -8.09 6.96
N GLU A 152 -8.46 -7.73 5.69
CA GLU A 152 -9.70 -7.68 4.91
C GLU A 152 -10.38 -9.05 4.85
N GLU A 153 -9.60 -10.10 4.62
CA GLU A 153 -10.08 -11.49 4.66
C GLU A 153 -10.62 -11.84 6.04
N GLU A 154 -9.89 -11.51 7.11
CA GLU A 154 -10.34 -11.75 8.48
C GLU A 154 -11.64 -10.99 8.80
N LEU A 155 -11.78 -9.75 8.35
CA LEU A 155 -13.01 -8.97 8.52
C LEU A 155 -14.24 -9.60 7.84
N ALA A 156 -14.05 -10.47 6.84
CA ALA A 156 -15.15 -11.19 6.18
C ALA A 156 -15.61 -12.44 6.96
N TRP A 157 -14.78 -12.94 7.88
CA TRP A 157 -14.98 -14.23 8.55
C TRP A 157 -15.14 -14.13 10.06
N LEU A 158 -14.71 -13.02 10.65
CA LEU A 158 -14.84 -12.75 12.08
C LEU A 158 -16.21 -12.14 12.38
N ASN A 159 -16.96 -12.79 13.27
CA ASN A 159 -18.14 -12.22 13.87
C ASN A 159 -17.73 -11.40 15.10
N PHE A 160 -17.92 -10.08 15.02
CA PHE A 160 -17.52 -9.17 16.09
C PHE A 160 -18.51 -9.12 17.26
N ASP A 161 -19.73 -9.65 17.08
CA ASP A 161 -20.79 -9.62 18.10
C ASP A 161 -20.61 -10.75 19.13
N ASP A 162 -20.20 -11.94 18.68
CA ASP A 162 -20.02 -13.12 19.54
C ASP A 162 -18.57 -13.65 19.57
N GLY A 163 -17.67 -13.07 18.77
CA GLY A 163 -16.26 -13.42 18.73
C GLY A 163 -15.95 -14.67 17.89
N SER A 164 -16.96 -15.28 17.28
CA SER A 164 -16.81 -16.49 16.48
C SER A 164 -16.13 -16.24 15.14
N ARG A 165 -15.71 -17.34 14.50
CA ARG A 165 -15.13 -17.36 13.16
C ARG A 165 -15.90 -18.37 12.33
N ASP A 166 -16.31 -17.97 11.14
CA ASP A 166 -16.77 -18.88 10.10
C ASP A 166 -15.72 -18.91 8.99
N ASP A 167 -15.35 -20.09 8.50
CA ASP A 167 -14.44 -20.24 7.36
C ASP A 167 -15.21 -20.93 6.25
N GLY A 168 -16.10 -20.17 5.61
CA GLY A 168 -16.91 -20.66 4.50
C GLY A 168 -16.08 -20.96 3.25
N THR A 169 -16.71 -21.60 2.26
CA THR A 169 -16.05 -21.95 0.99
C THR A 169 -15.57 -20.74 0.18
N ALA A 170 -16.06 -19.53 0.53
CA ALA A 170 -15.69 -18.28 -0.11
C ALA A 170 -14.31 -17.74 0.34
N ARG A 171 -13.60 -18.43 1.25
CA ARG A 171 -12.31 -17.96 1.76
C ARG A 171 -11.31 -17.68 0.63
N GLY A 172 -10.69 -16.52 0.66
CA GLY A 172 -9.76 -15.97 -0.32
C GLY A 172 -10.36 -14.92 -1.24
N TYR A 173 -11.69 -14.81 -1.37
CA TYR A 173 -12.29 -13.80 -2.26
C TYR A 173 -12.10 -12.37 -1.76
N ALA A 174 -12.20 -12.13 -0.45
CA ALA A 174 -11.96 -10.81 0.12
C ALA A 174 -10.49 -10.39 -0.05
N TYR A 175 -9.55 -11.31 0.22
CA TYR A 175 -8.13 -11.10 -0.06
C TYR A 175 -7.86 -10.76 -1.53
N MET A 176 -8.43 -11.52 -2.48
CA MET A 176 -8.24 -11.29 -3.91
C MET A 176 -8.91 -9.98 -4.39
N GLY A 177 -10.09 -9.64 -3.88
CA GLY A 177 -10.77 -8.37 -4.18
C GLY A 177 -9.99 -7.15 -3.66
N CYS A 178 -9.38 -7.28 -2.48
CA CYS A 178 -8.44 -6.28 -1.95
C CYS A 178 -7.25 -6.08 -2.90
N LEU A 179 -6.61 -7.17 -3.34
CA LEU A 179 -5.50 -7.08 -4.29
C LEU A 179 -5.89 -6.43 -5.62
N ASP A 180 -7.07 -6.74 -6.16
CA ASP A 180 -7.57 -6.14 -7.42
C ASP A 180 -7.67 -4.61 -7.30
N THR A 181 -8.28 -4.13 -6.21
CA THR A 181 -8.43 -2.69 -5.93
C THR A 181 -7.08 -2.03 -5.76
N ALA A 182 -6.20 -2.58 -4.93
CA ALA A 182 -4.89 -2.02 -4.66
C ALA A 182 -4.01 -1.95 -5.91
N ILE A 183 -3.99 -3.01 -6.73
CA ILE A 183 -3.20 -3.05 -7.96
C ILE A 183 -3.75 -2.01 -8.95
N THR A 184 -5.07 -1.84 -9.06
CA THR A 184 -5.69 -0.83 -9.92
C THR A 184 -5.28 0.58 -9.52
N GLU A 185 -5.31 0.90 -8.22
CA GLU A 185 -4.86 2.19 -7.68
C GLU A 185 -3.35 2.40 -7.90
N ARG A 186 -2.54 1.36 -7.73
CA ARG A 186 -1.10 1.45 -7.96
C ARG A 186 -0.73 1.64 -9.43
N VAL A 187 -1.53 1.08 -10.36
CA VAL A 187 -1.42 1.36 -11.80
C VAL A 187 -1.76 2.82 -12.10
N LEU A 188 -2.83 3.36 -11.51
CA LEU A 188 -3.16 4.78 -11.64
C LEU A 188 -2.02 5.68 -11.14
N TYR A 189 -1.48 5.35 -9.96
CA TYR A 189 -0.32 6.01 -9.36
C TYR A 189 0.90 6.03 -10.29
N ALA A 190 1.31 4.86 -10.79
CA ALA A 190 2.44 4.72 -11.70
C ALA A 190 2.27 5.56 -12.97
N ARG A 191 1.07 5.52 -13.58
CA ARG A 191 0.77 6.30 -14.79
C ARG A 191 0.74 7.80 -14.55
N ALA A 192 0.21 8.25 -13.41
CA ALA A 192 0.22 9.66 -13.04
C ALA A 192 1.66 10.17 -12.89
N MET A 193 2.53 9.39 -12.23
CA MET A 193 3.97 9.73 -12.13
C MET A 193 4.65 9.74 -13.51
N GLY A 194 4.45 8.72 -14.34
CA GLY A 194 5.06 8.63 -15.67
C GLY A 194 4.63 9.75 -16.61
N ALA A 195 3.42 10.26 -16.46
CA ALA A 195 2.93 11.43 -17.18
C ALA A 195 3.32 12.77 -16.53
N SER A 196 3.97 12.76 -15.35
CA SER A 196 4.19 13.94 -14.51
C SER A 196 2.89 14.71 -14.21
N ASP A 197 1.78 13.99 -14.04
CA ASP A 197 0.43 14.53 -13.81
C ASP A 197 0.04 14.37 -12.34
N ALA A 198 0.71 15.16 -11.49
CA ALA A 198 0.40 15.20 -10.05
C ALA A 198 -1.04 15.61 -9.78
N ALA A 199 -1.64 16.44 -10.65
CA ALA A 199 -3.02 16.88 -10.51
C ALA A 199 -4.02 15.73 -10.68
N ALA A 200 -3.76 14.77 -11.59
CA ALA A 200 -4.61 13.58 -11.73
C ALA A 200 -4.63 12.73 -10.46
N LEU A 201 -3.48 12.50 -9.83
CA LEU A 201 -3.43 11.76 -8.58
C LEU A 201 -4.02 12.56 -7.42
N ALA A 202 -3.75 13.87 -7.33
CA ALA A 202 -4.34 14.73 -6.31
C ALA A 202 -5.88 14.70 -6.35
N ARG A 203 -6.48 14.78 -7.56
CA ARG A 203 -7.93 14.64 -7.74
C ARG A 203 -8.45 13.29 -7.23
N ARG A 204 -7.75 12.20 -7.53
CA ARG A 204 -8.13 10.86 -7.03
C ARG A 204 -8.06 10.81 -5.50
N ILE A 205 -6.98 11.32 -4.92
CA ILE A 205 -6.79 11.36 -3.47
C ILE A 205 -7.94 12.16 -2.83
N ASP A 206 -8.29 13.34 -3.37
CA ASP A 206 -9.41 14.14 -2.88
C ASP A 206 -10.77 13.44 -3.03
N GLU A 207 -11.02 12.78 -4.16
CA GLU A 207 -12.26 12.03 -4.44
C GLU A 207 -12.51 10.95 -3.37
N VAL A 208 -11.46 10.26 -2.92
CA VAL A 208 -11.62 9.13 -2.00
C VAL A 208 -11.64 9.50 -0.53
N GLN A 209 -11.43 10.77 -0.16
CA GLN A 209 -11.35 11.19 1.25
C GLN A 209 -12.56 10.78 2.10
N PRO A 210 -13.82 10.95 1.64
CA PRO A 210 -14.98 10.53 2.44
C PRO A 210 -14.99 9.03 2.71
N ARG A 211 -14.60 8.22 1.72
CA ARG A 211 -14.55 6.76 1.83
C ARG A 211 -13.40 6.32 2.74
N GLY A 212 -12.20 6.84 2.52
CA GLY A 212 -11.03 6.56 3.35
C GLY A 212 -11.27 6.91 4.83
N SER A 213 -11.98 8.00 5.12
CA SER A 213 -12.33 8.38 6.49
C SER A 213 -13.25 7.36 7.16
N LYS A 214 -14.27 6.86 6.45
CA LYS A 214 -15.17 5.82 6.95
C LYS A 214 -14.43 4.51 7.21
N VAL A 215 -13.59 4.09 6.28
CA VAL A 215 -12.76 2.88 6.42
C VAL A 215 -11.82 3.01 7.61
N LYS A 216 -11.13 4.15 7.77
CA LYS A 216 -10.25 4.38 8.93
C LYS A 216 -11.00 4.29 10.27
N ALA A 217 -12.18 4.92 10.35
CA ALA A 217 -13.02 4.82 11.55
C ALA A 217 -13.46 3.37 11.81
N HIS A 218 -13.87 2.65 10.76
CA HIS A 218 -14.23 1.24 10.85
C HIS A 218 -13.09 0.38 11.40
N LEU A 219 -11.87 0.50 10.85
CA LEU A 219 -10.71 -0.25 11.33
C LEU A 219 -10.40 0.05 12.79
N ALA A 220 -10.54 1.32 13.23
CA ALA A 220 -10.36 1.70 14.62
C ALA A 220 -11.40 1.03 15.55
N ASP A 221 -12.65 0.91 15.12
CA ASP A 221 -13.69 0.23 15.90
C ASP A 221 -13.50 -1.29 15.91
N ARG A 222 -13.10 -1.88 14.79
CA ARG A 222 -12.75 -3.30 14.69
C ARG A 222 -11.54 -3.65 15.56
N LYS A 223 -10.56 -2.76 15.66
CA LYS A 223 -9.42 -2.91 16.59
C LYS A 223 -9.87 -2.91 18.05
N LYS A 224 -10.74 -1.98 18.46
CA LYS A 224 -11.29 -1.98 19.84
C LYS A 224 -12.03 -3.27 20.15
N ALA A 225 -12.83 -3.76 19.20
CA ALA A 225 -13.56 -5.01 19.36
C ALA A 225 -12.62 -6.22 19.43
N ALA A 226 -11.58 -6.28 18.58
CA ALA A 226 -10.56 -7.33 18.64
C ALA A 226 -9.83 -7.37 19.99
N VAL A 227 -9.43 -6.20 20.52
CA VAL A 227 -8.80 -6.11 21.85
C VAL A 227 -9.74 -6.61 22.95
N ARG A 228 -11.05 -6.33 22.87
CA ARG A 228 -12.03 -6.89 23.81
C ARG A 228 -12.03 -8.42 23.78
N TRP A 229 -12.03 -9.03 22.60
CA TRP A 229 -11.98 -10.49 22.45
C TRP A 229 -10.64 -11.11 22.86
N VAL A 230 -9.53 -10.36 22.80
CA VAL A 230 -8.26 -10.79 23.41
C VAL A 230 -8.38 -10.88 24.94
N MET A 231 -9.06 -9.91 25.57
CA MET A 231 -9.22 -9.87 27.02
C MET A 231 -10.30 -10.83 27.54
N THR A 232 -11.33 -11.06 26.75
CA THR A 232 -12.44 -11.96 27.06
C THR A 232 -12.68 -12.85 25.85
N PRO A 233 -11.88 -13.92 25.69
CA PRO A 233 -12.02 -14.81 24.55
C PRO A 233 -13.44 -15.40 24.49
N PRO A 234 -13.99 -15.54 23.28
CA PRO A 234 -15.29 -16.18 23.13
C PRO A 234 -15.24 -17.63 23.64
N GLY A 235 -16.40 -18.16 23.99
CA GLY A 235 -16.54 -19.58 24.27
C GLY A 235 -16.05 -20.44 23.10
N LYS A 236 -15.78 -21.72 23.34
CA LYS A 236 -15.42 -22.63 22.25
C LYS A 236 -16.56 -22.66 21.23
N SER A 237 -16.26 -22.29 19.99
CA SER A 237 -17.19 -22.50 18.88
C SER A 237 -17.35 -24.00 18.65
N GLU A 238 -18.58 -24.44 18.38
CA GLU A 238 -18.84 -25.81 17.92
C GLU A 238 -18.36 -26.02 16.47
N PHE A 239 -18.16 -24.94 15.72
CA PHE A 239 -17.78 -24.94 14.30
C PHE A 239 -16.57 -24.03 14.04
N GLY A 240 -15.58 -24.55 13.32
CA GLY A 240 -14.41 -23.76 12.89
C GLY A 240 -13.26 -23.66 13.88
N ALA A 241 -12.14 -23.11 13.41
CA ALA A 241 -10.98 -22.81 14.25
C ALA A 241 -11.24 -21.54 15.08
N PRO A 242 -10.69 -21.44 16.30
CA PRO A 242 -10.80 -20.21 17.07
C PRO A 242 -10.13 -19.05 16.33
N ALA A 243 -10.74 -17.87 16.38
CA ALA A 243 -10.16 -16.65 15.86
C ALA A 243 -8.89 -16.26 16.63
N ASP A 244 -7.83 -15.90 15.91
CA ASP A 244 -6.64 -15.29 16.49
C ASP A 244 -6.83 -13.77 16.61
N TRP A 245 -7.67 -13.37 17.57
CA TRP A 245 -7.97 -11.96 17.85
C TRP A 245 -6.73 -11.13 18.17
N LYS A 246 -5.67 -11.75 18.71
CA LYS A 246 -4.41 -11.08 19.03
C LYS A 246 -3.63 -10.76 17.76
N ALA A 247 -3.48 -11.73 16.86
CA ALA A 247 -2.85 -11.49 15.56
C ALA A 247 -3.64 -10.46 14.75
N PHE A 248 -4.97 -10.56 14.74
CA PHE A 248 -5.83 -9.63 14.03
C PHE A 248 -5.69 -8.18 14.55
N ALA A 249 -5.71 -7.98 15.88
CA ALA A 249 -5.48 -6.65 16.46
C ALA A 249 -4.09 -6.09 16.10
N ALA A 250 -3.06 -6.93 16.08
CA ALA A 250 -1.70 -6.54 15.70
C ALA A 250 -1.59 -6.19 14.21
N ASP A 251 -2.32 -6.88 13.34
CA ASP A 251 -2.42 -6.55 11.91
C ASP A 251 -3.06 -5.17 11.72
N LEU A 252 -4.16 -4.86 12.42
CA LEU A 252 -4.80 -3.53 12.36
C LEU A 252 -3.86 -2.40 12.85
N ASP A 253 -3.06 -2.64 13.89
CA ASP A 253 -1.99 -1.73 14.33
C ASP A 253 -0.92 -1.52 13.24
N THR A 254 -0.60 -2.58 12.51
CA THR A 254 0.43 -2.57 11.47
C THR A 254 -0.05 -1.82 10.23
N ILE A 255 -1.33 -1.95 9.87
CA ILE A 255 -1.97 -1.20 8.78
C ILE A 255 -1.86 0.31 9.03
N GLU A 256 -2.30 0.79 10.20
CA GLU A 256 -2.25 2.22 10.56
C GLU A 256 -0.83 2.82 10.42
N LYS A 257 0.19 2.08 10.89
CA LYS A 257 1.59 2.51 10.80
C LYS A 257 2.09 2.54 9.36
N ASN A 258 1.78 1.50 8.59
CA ASN A 258 2.21 1.37 7.20
C ASN A 258 1.59 2.45 6.31
N ASP A 259 0.29 2.75 6.48
CA ASP A 259 -0.41 3.77 5.70
C ASP A 259 0.15 5.17 5.98
N ALA A 260 0.45 5.47 7.26
CA ALA A 260 1.11 6.71 7.63
C ALA A 260 2.55 6.80 7.06
N GLU A 261 3.29 5.70 7.01
CA GLU A 261 4.62 5.66 6.39
C GLU A 261 4.58 5.86 4.88
N LEU A 262 3.63 5.23 4.20
CA LEU A 262 3.39 5.40 2.76
C LEU A 262 3.02 6.84 2.45
N ALA A 263 2.10 7.43 3.21
CA ALA A 263 1.72 8.82 3.05
C ALA A 263 2.91 9.78 3.20
N ARG A 264 3.76 9.57 4.21
CA ARG A 264 4.99 10.35 4.41
C ARG A 264 5.95 10.22 3.22
N SER A 265 6.26 8.98 2.82
CA SER A 265 7.23 8.72 1.75
C SER A 265 6.76 9.25 0.39
N THR A 266 5.49 9.07 0.04
CA THR A 266 4.92 9.61 -1.19
C THR A 266 4.93 11.14 -1.24
N CYS A 267 4.51 11.80 -0.15
CA CYS A 267 4.46 13.27 -0.12
C CYS A 267 5.85 13.91 -0.08
N ALA A 268 6.84 13.26 0.56
CA ALA A 268 8.22 13.70 0.52
C ALA A 268 8.89 13.43 -0.85
N GLY A 269 8.58 12.30 -1.48
CA GLY A 269 9.14 11.87 -2.76
C GLY A 269 8.55 12.57 -3.99
N TRP A 270 7.41 13.25 -3.85
CA TRP A 270 6.71 13.90 -4.95
C TRP A 270 6.22 15.31 -4.60
N ALA A 271 7.14 16.28 -4.63
CA ALA A 271 6.86 17.67 -4.25
C ALA A 271 5.69 18.32 -5.01
N ASP A 272 5.51 18.00 -6.31
CA ASP A 272 4.39 18.53 -7.08
C ASP A 272 3.03 17.98 -6.61
N LEU A 273 2.98 16.72 -6.17
CA LEU A 273 1.78 16.17 -5.54
C LEU A 273 1.51 16.85 -4.20
N ALA A 274 2.55 17.04 -3.38
CA ALA A 274 2.41 17.76 -2.12
C ALA A 274 1.87 19.17 -2.34
N ARG A 275 2.39 19.91 -3.33
CA ARG A 275 1.89 21.24 -3.71
C ARG A 275 0.43 21.17 -4.17
N ALA A 276 0.08 20.20 -5.02
CA ALA A 276 -1.29 20.03 -5.52
C ALA A 276 -2.31 19.72 -4.41
N LEU A 277 -1.86 19.10 -3.31
CA LEU A 277 -2.70 18.76 -2.15
C LEU A 277 -2.69 19.82 -1.04
N GLY A 278 -2.05 20.97 -1.25
CA GLY A 278 -2.03 22.08 -0.29
C GLY A 278 -0.82 22.09 0.65
N GLY A 279 0.29 21.48 0.25
CA GLY A 279 1.53 21.39 1.02
C GLY A 279 1.78 19.99 1.60
N GLU A 280 2.96 19.79 2.17
CA GLU A 280 3.41 18.46 2.61
C GLU A 280 2.55 17.87 3.73
N GLU A 281 2.15 18.67 4.73
CA GLU A 281 1.31 18.20 5.82
C GLU A 281 -0.09 17.79 5.34
N ALA A 282 -0.73 18.63 4.51
CA ALA A 282 -2.03 18.34 3.93
C ALA A 282 -1.99 17.11 3.03
N CYS A 283 -0.93 16.98 2.22
CA CYS A 283 -0.66 15.80 1.43
C CYS A 283 -0.60 14.54 2.30
N ARG A 284 0.17 14.54 3.39
CA ARG A 284 0.33 13.37 4.27
C ARG A 284 -1.02 12.92 4.84
N LYS A 285 -1.82 13.84 5.38
CA LYS A 285 -3.14 13.50 5.96
C LYS A 285 -4.08 12.90 4.91
N LYS A 286 -4.11 13.48 3.71
CA LYS A 286 -4.98 13.00 2.63
C LYS A 286 -4.49 11.68 2.02
N ALA A 287 -3.19 11.54 1.81
CA ALA A 287 -2.57 10.34 1.26
C ALA A 287 -2.73 9.13 2.20
N GLU A 288 -2.72 9.35 3.52
CA GLU A 288 -2.99 8.30 4.50
C GLU A 288 -4.38 7.69 4.29
N LEU A 289 -5.42 8.53 4.15
CA LEU A 289 -6.78 8.06 3.85
C LEU A 289 -6.90 7.37 2.48
N TYR A 290 -6.07 7.79 1.51
CA TYR A 290 -5.98 7.13 0.21
C TYR A 290 -5.35 5.72 0.31
N TYR A 291 -4.31 5.53 1.14
CA TYR A 291 -3.67 4.24 1.33
C TYR A 291 -4.51 3.28 2.18
N VAL A 292 -5.16 3.77 3.24
CA VAL A 292 -6.14 3.00 4.04
C VAL A 292 -7.18 2.33 3.14
N LEU A 293 -7.62 3.03 2.09
CA LEU A 293 -8.64 2.52 1.19
C LEU A 293 -8.14 1.45 0.20
N GLN A 294 -6.86 1.42 -0.14
CA GLN A 294 -6.35 0.46 -1.13
C GLN A 294 -6.39 -0.97 -0.61
N GLY A 295 -6.19 -1.13 0.70
CA GLY A 295 -6.12 -2.43 1.35
C GLY A 295 -7.40 -2.87 2.06
N ASN A 296 -8.44 -2.03 2.09
CA ASN A 296 -9.62 -2.25 2.93
C ASN A 296 -10.89 -1.77 2.21
N GLY A 297 -11.91 -2.63 2.13
CA GLY A 297 -13.18 -2.33 1.47
C GLY A 297 -14.03 -1.31 2.24
N ASP A 298 -14.97 -0.66 1.54
CA ASP A 298 -15.96 0.19 2.20
C ASP A 298 -16.89 -0.70 3.04
N PRO A 299 -17.03 -0.47 4.36
CA PRO A 299 -17.90 -1.29 5.20
C PRO A 299 -19.37 -1.22 4.80
N SER A 300 -19.79 -0.24 3.99
CA SER A 300 -21.16 -0.14 3.48
C SER A 300 -21.44 -1.01 2.23
N GLU A 301 -20.41 -1.64 1.68
CA GLU A 301 -20.52 -2.57 0.54
C GLU A 301 -20.62 -4.04 0.98
N ARG A 302 -20.70 -4.31 2.29
CA ARG A 302 -20.83 -5.65 2.90
C ARG A 302 -22.16 -5.81 3.62
#